data_AF-P81499-F1
#
_entry.id   AF-P81499-F1
#
_cell.length_a   1.000
_cell.length_b   1.000
_cell.length_c   1.000
_cell.angle_alpha   90.00
_cell.angle_beta   90.00
_cell.angle_gamma   90.00
#
_symmetry.space_group_name_H-M   'P 1'
#
loop_
_entity.id
_entity.type
_entity.pdbx_description
1 polymer ?
#
loop_
_entity_poly.entity_id
_entity_poly.type
_entity_poly.pdbx_seq_one_letter_code
_entity_poly.pdbx_strand_id
1 'polypeptide(L)' 'TDCGGKTCSEAQVCKDGKCVCVIGQCRKYCPNGFKKDENGCTFPCTCA' A
#
# COMPACT_ATOMS: atom_id res chain seq x y z
N THR A 1 0.77 -13.03 -6.60
CA THR A 1 -0.48 -13.42 -7.27
C THR A 1 -0.72 -12.47 -8.40
N ASP A 2 -1.00 -12.97 -9.59
CA ASP A 2 -1.36 -12.14 -10.74
C ASP A 2 -2.58 -11.28 -10.39
N CYS A 3 -2.52 -9.99 -10.72
CA CYS A 3 -3.61 -9.05 -10.58
C CYS A 3 -3.84 -8.35 -11.92
N GLY A 4 -4.69 -8.95 -12.76
CA GLY A 4 -5.00 -8.41 -14.08
C GLY A 4 -3.77 -8.34 -15.00
N GLY A 5 -2.89 -9.34 -14.94
CA GLY A 5 -1.67 -9.41 -15.76
C GLY A 5 -0.44 -8.69 -15.18
N LYS A 6 -0.50 -8.23 -13.93
CA LYS A 6 0.65 -7.61 -13.24
C LYS A 6 0.71 -7.98 -11.76
N THR A 7 1.85 -7.73 -11.14
CA THR A 7 2.01 -7.81 -9.68
C THR A 7 1.78 -6.42 -9.06
N CYS A 8 1.10 -6.37 -7.92
CA CYS A 8 0.90 -5.13 -7.17
C CYS A 8 2.14 -4.77 -6.34
N SER A 9 2.36 -3.47 -6.11
CA SER A 9 3.43 -3.01 -5.23
C SER A 9 3.13 -3.34 -3.76
N GLU A 10 4.14 -3.20 -2.89
CA GLU A 10 4.04 -3.62 -1.48
C GLU A 10 2.89 -2.96 -0.69
N ALA A 11 2.53 -1.70 -0.99
CA ALA A 11 1.44 -0.99 -0.33
C ALA A 11 0.09 -1.11 -1.08
N GLN A 12 -0.04 -2.08 -1.98
CA GLN A 12 -1.24 -2.34 -2.77
C GLN A 12 -1.80 -3.75 -2.54
N VAL A 13 -3.10 -3.88 -2.78
CA VAL A 13 -3.82 -5.17 -2.82
C VAL A 13 -4.52 -5.32 -4.16
N CYS A 14 -4.74 -6.56 -4.58
CA CYS A 14 -5.53 -6.83 -5.78
C CYS A 14 -7.02 -6.77 -5.46
N LYS A 15 -7.74 -5.85 -6.10
CA LYS A 15 -9.20 -5.74 -6.05
C LYS A 15 -9.75 -5.67 -7.46
N ASP A 16 -10.65 -6.60 -7.81
CA ASP A 16 -11.31 -6.66 -9.12
C ASP A 16 -10.32 -6.61 -10.31
N GLY A 17 -9.20 -7.34 -10.18
CA GLY A 17 -8.14 -7.39 -11.19
C GLY A 17 -7.31 -6.10 -11.29
N LYS A 18 -7.45 -5.16 -10.36
CA LYS A 18 -6.70 -3.91 -10.32
C LYS A 18 -5.93 -3.79 -9.01
N CYS A 19 -4.70 -3.31 -9.11
CA CYS A 19 -3.93 -2.94 -7.93
C CYS A 19 -4.45 -1.63 -7.37
N VAL A 20 -4.92 -1.66 -6.12
CA VAL A 20 -5.42 -0.50 -5.38
C VAL A 20 -4.64 -0.36 -4.08
N CYS A 21 -4.43 0.88 -3.61
CA CYS A 21 -3.73 1.08 -2.34
C CYS A 21 -4.48 0.39 -1.18
N VAL A 22 -3.72 -0.11 -0.20
CA VAL A 22 -4.30 -0.57 1.06
C VAL A 22 -5.06 0.58 1.71
N ILE A 23 -6.33 0.34 2.05
CA ILE A 23 -7.18 1.31 2.73
C ILE A 23 -7.06 1.08 4.23
N GLY A 24 -6.49 2.07 4.92
CA GLY A 24 -6.33 2.06 6.38
C GLY A 24 -4.87 2.01 6.82
N GLN A 25 -4.63 2.54 8.02
CA GLN A 25 -3.34 2.57 8.69
C GLN A 25 -3.52 1.98 10.08
N CYS A 26 -2.51 1.30 10.62
CA CYS A 26 -2.55 0.98 12.04
C CYS A 26 -2.40 2.25 12.89
N ARG A 27 -2.84 2.14 14.14
CA ARG A 27 -2.92 3.24 15.10
C ARG A 27 -1.58 3.61 15.73
N LYS A 28 -0.48 3.45 14.99
CA LYS A 28 0.83 3.88 15.47
C LYS A 28 1.10 5.32 15.06
N TYR A 29 1.75 6.06 15.92
CA TYR A 29 2.23 7.40 15.59
C TYR A 29 3.55 7.30 14.82
N CYS A 30 3.64 8.00 13.68
CA CYS A 30 4.87 8.16 12.92
C CYS A 30 5.24 9.65 12.86
N PRO A 31 6.36 10.08 13.47
CA PRO A 31 6.77 11.49 13.48
C PRO A 31 6.92 12.08 12.07
N ASN A 32 7.42 11.28 11.12
CA ASN A 32 7.61 11.66 9.71
C ASN A 32 6.47 11.19 8.80
N GLY A 33 5.37 10.72 9.38
CA GLY A 33 4.28 10.07 8.64
C GLY A 33 4.60 8.64 8.19
N PHE A 34 3.64 8.04 7.50
CA PHE A 34 3.76 6.67 7.00
C PHE A 34 4.57 6.61 5.71
N LYS A 35 5.33 5.53 5.55
CA LYS A 35 6.10 5.23 4.33
C LYS A 35 5.13 5.14 3.14
N LYS A 36 5.58 5.62 1.98
CA LYS A 36 4.90 5.44 0.70
C LYS A 36 5.76 4.62 -0.24
N ASP A 37 5.12 3.88 -1.13
CA ASP A 37 5.80 3.19 -2.23
C ASP A 37 5.90 4.10 -3.48
N GLU A 38 6.50 3.55 -4.54
CA GLU A 38 6.68 4.22 -5.83
C GLU A 38 5.36 4.63 -6.52
N ASN A 39 4.24 3.98 -6.17
CA ASN A 39 2.91 4.30 -6.66
C ASN A 39 2.19 5.34 -5.79
N GLY A 40 2.85 5.85 -4.74
CA GLY A 40 2.28 6.80 -3.78
C GLY A 40 1.31 6.17 -2.78
N CYS A 41 1.17 4.83 -2.77
CA CYS A 41 0.34 4.13 -1.81
C CYS A 41 1.03 4.10 -0.44
N THR A 42 0.25 4.30 0.62
CA THR A 42 0.77 4.35 1.98
C THR A 42 0.84 2.96 2.59
N PHE A 43 1.98 2.59 3.16
CA PHE A 43 2.12 1.33 3.89
C PHE A 43 1.20 1.33 5.11
N PRO A 44 0.52 0.21 5.42
CA PRO A 44 -0.46 0.17 6.50
C PRO A 44 0.19 0.41 7.88
N CYS A 45 1.44 -0.01 8.07
CA CYS A 45 2.11 0.02 9.37
C CYS A 45 3.59 0.38 9.37
N THR A 46 4.09 0.98 8.30
CA THR A 46 5.52 1.32 8.18
C THR A 46 5.68 2.84 8.25
N CYS A 47 6.57 3.33 9.12
CA CYS A 47 6.90 4.76 9.13
C CYS A 47 7.93 5.05 8.04
N ALA A 48 7.92 6.29 7.54
CA ALA A 48 8.99 6.80 6.67
C ALA A 48 10.31 6.95 7.43
#